data_AF-A0A4D7JSH0-F1
#
_entry.id   AF-A0A4D7JSH0-F1
#
_cell.length_a   1.000
_cell.length_b   1.000
_cell.length_c   1.000
_cell.angle_alpha   90.00
_cell.angle_beta   90.00
_cell.angle_gamma   90.00
#
_symmetry.space_group_name_H-M   'P 1'
#
loop_
_entity.id
_entity.type
_entity.pdbx_description
1 polymer ?
#
loop_
_entity_poly.entity_id
_entity_poly.type
_entity_poly.pdbx_seq_one_letter_code
_entity_poly.pdbx_strand_id
1 'polypeptide(L)'
;MNDGTLIFGSILGLFKIEGHKPKFITDNKNILKQTVFQIIKGKRGDLWFTTNNGLLRVNEKELINFIHGNTSSLPSAKMYSRSDGMLSNEIASLSIGFADENGGTWVSTSRGISIIYPSEIKQNLSPPAIHIENIILDGESVDENKNIKISPGKHRLEVQFTGISLSQPDKVSYEYMLDGYDETWIKRGNNRSAFYNDIPEGEYTFMVRAINGDGVQSKNAASFSIEKAEYFYKKLWFIILLAGIIILLFLFIQRSRVNALKKRNKMLEEMVAQRTSDINNQKEQIRKHRDELLQLNSVKDRLFSIISHDLRGPLNSFGSVLRLLASGNLSADELKMLAGNLSRDVVKIQSFLENLLQWAKSQMSGIKPKPESVNLRLMVDSCAQLIDMDLKFKNITFVNNVDEKITVRYDNNMLKTVVRNLVSNAVKFTNENGEIIVTAKVRSGVLWLCVKDDGVGMNKETVNNLFSKDDVLSKPGTFQEAGTGLGLNLCKDFVEAQDGEIEVSSEEKKGTQICFSIPDFSI
;
A
#
# COMPACT_ATOMS: atom_id res chain seq x y z
N MET A 1 43.20 56.02 -75.46
CA MET A 1 44.24 54.98 -75.31
C MET A 1 44.80 54.67 -76.70
N ASN A 2 45.97 54.03 -76.80
CA ASN A 2 46.62 53.79 -78.11
C ASN A 2 45.82 52.83 -79.04
N ASP A 3 44.84 52.09 -78.51
CA ASP A 3 43.94 51.17 -79.21
C ASP A 3 42.59 51.82 -79.62
N GLY A 4 42.44 53.13 -79.44
CA GLY A 4 41.19 53.85 -79.68
C GLY A 4 40.17 53.78 -78.54
N THR A 5 40.45 53.04 -77.45
CA THR A 5 39.57 52.99 -76.28
C THR A 5 39.54 54.35 -75.57
N LEU A 6 38.32 54.85 -75.30
CA LEU A 6 38.09 56.05 -74.49
C LEU A 6 37.80 55.65 -73.05
N ILE A 7 38.65 56.13 -72.14
CA ILE A 7 38.46 56.04 -70.69
C ILE A 7 38.38 57.43 -70.09
N PHE A 8 37.58 57.60 -69.04
CA PHE A 8 37.49 58.84 -68.30
C PHE A 8 37.26 58.58 -66.81
N GLY A 9 37.83 59.45 -65.99
CA GLY A 9 37.62 59.47 -64.55
C GLY A 9 36.33 60.18 -64.18
N SER A 10 35.72 59.79 -63.07
CA SER A 10 34.57 60.49 -62.49
C SER A 10 34.58 60.33 -60.97
N ILE A 11 33.65 61.02 -60.28
CA ILE A 11 33.41 60.85 -58.84
C ILE A 11 33.05 59.42 -58.44
N LEU A 12 32.46 58.64 -59.35
CA LEU A 12 32.08 57.25 -59.10
C LEU A 12 33.22 56.26 -59.41
N GLY A 13 34.24 56.71 -60.14
CA GLY A 13 35.42 55.94 -60.55
C GLY A 13 35.66 55.95 -62.05
N LEU A 14 36.38 54.94 -62.54
CA LEU A 14 36.85 54.88 -63.93
C LEU A 14 35.79 54.27 -64.86
N PHE A 15 35.52 54.94 -65.98
CA PHE A 15 34.56 54.49 -66.99
C PHE A 15 35.24 54.28 -68.34
N LYS A 16 34.74 53.32 -69.12
CA LYS A 16 35.01 53.17 -70.55
C LYS A 16 33.77 53.51 -71.38
N ILE A 17 33.95 53.94 -72.62
CA ILE A 17 32.86 54.03 -73.60
C ILE A 17 32.77 52.72 -74.38
N GLU A 18 31.61 52.07 -74.33
CA GLU A 18 31.29 50.86 -75.09
C GLU A 18 29.98 51.11 -75.86
N GLY A 19 30.03 51.17 -77.19
CA GLY A 19 28.84 51.39 -78.04
C GLY A 19 28.06 52.68 -77.70
N HIS A 20 28.77 53.79 -77.46
CA HIS A 20 28.24 55.09 -77.02
C HIS A 20 27.65 55.14 -75.59
N LYS A 21 27.75 54.06 -74.80
CA LYS A 21 27.34 54.06 -73.39
C LYS A 21 28.56 54.03 -72.46
N PRO A 22 28.56 54.84 -71.39
CA PRO A 22 29.58 54.73 -70.36
C PRO A 22 29.36 53.47 -69.52
N LYS A 23 30.42 52.69 -69.32
CA LYS A 23 30.42 51.48 -68.50
C LYS A 23 31.49 51.57 -67.43
N PHE A 24 31.09 51.27 -66.20
CA PHE A 24 31.98 51.30 -65.04
C PHE A 24 33.02 50.17 -65.12
N ILE A 25 34.27 50.50 -64.84
CA ILE A 25 35.37 49.52 -64.75
C ILE A 25 35.53 49.16 -63.27
N THR A 26 35.25 47.90 -62.93
CA THR A 26 35.38 47.36 -61.58
C THR A 26 36.42 46.25 -61.56
N ASP A 27 37.23 46.20 -60.51
CA ASP A 27 38.21 45.14 -60.26
C ASP A 27 37.85 44.33 -59.01
N ASN A 28 38.33 43.09 -58.92
CA ASN A 28 38.05 42.19 -57.80
C ASN A 28 38.60 42.70 -56.45
N LYS A 29 39.57 43.62 -56.46
CA LYS A 29 40.16 44.23 -55.27
C LYS A 29 39.56 45.62 -54.95
N ASN A 30 38.59 46.08 -55.73
CA ASN A 30 37.99 47.42 -55.66
C ASN A 30 39.02 48.58 -55.69
N ILE A 31 40.23 48.36 -56.20
CA ILE A 31 41.27 49.39 -56.27
C ILE A 31 40.92 50.50 -57.27
N LEU A 32 40.11 50.18 -58.29
CA LEU A 32 39.61 51.13 -59.29
C LEU A 32 38.33 51.86 -58.86
N LYS A 33 37.74 51.45 -57.73
CA LYS A 33 36.54 52.06 -57.16
C LYS A 33 36.89 53.26 -56.26
N GLN A 34 37.64 54.20 -56.82
CA GLN A 34 38.03 55.46 -56.18
C GLN A 34 37.55 56.60 -57.06
N THR A 35 37.23 57.76 -56.50
CA THR A 35 37.01 58.97 -57.30
C THR A 35 38.28 59.28 -58.08
N VAL A 36 38.19 59.45 -59.41
CA VAL A 36 39.34 59.79 -60.25
C VAL A 36 39.21 61.23 -60.72
N PHE A 37 40.16 62.09 -60.34
CA PHE A 37 40.15 63.51 -60.69
C PHE A 37 40.89 63.78 -62.02
N GLN A 38 42.04 63.15 -62.23
CA GLN A 38 42.86 63.31 -63.44
C GLN A 38 43.55 61.99 -63.79
N ILE A 39 43.70 61.74 -65.09
CA ILE A 39 44.53 60.66 -65.63
C ILE A 39 45.78 61.28 -66.23
N ILE A 40 46.95 60.89 -65.74
CA ILE A 40 48.26 61.39 -66.15
C ILE A 40 48.99 60.26 -66.86
N LYS A 41 49.45 60.52 -68.08
CA LYS A 41 50.29 59.56 -68.82
C LYS A 41 51.73 59.68 -68.32
N GLY A 42 52.21 58.64 -67.65
CA GLY A 42 53.57 58.54 -67.16
C GLY A 42 54.53 57.98 -68.21
N LYS A 43 55.79 57.79 -67.81
CA LYS A 43 56.79 57.09 -68.62
C LYS A 43 56.64 55.57 -68.52
N ARG A 44 57.30 54.83 -69.41
CA ARG A 44 57.36 53.35 -69.44
C ARG A 44 55.99 52.65 -69.57
N GLY A 45 54.99 53.35 -70.12
CA GLY A 45 53.64 52.83 -70.29
C GLY A 45 52.83 52.79 -69.00
N ASP A 46 53.17 53.58 -67.98
CA ASP A 46 52.37 53.72 -66.77
C ASP A 46 51.29 54.81 -66.95
N LEU A 47 50.07 54.50 -66.50
CA LEU A 47 49.00 55.46 -66.29
C LEU A 47 48.85 55.74 -64.80
N TRP A 48 48.70 57.01 -64.48
CA TRP A 48 48.55 57.51 -63.13
C TRP A 48 47.18 58.14 -62.96
N PHE A 49 46.50 57.81 -61.89
CA PHE A 49 45.16 58.30 -61.58
C PHE A 49 45.24 59.05 -60.26
N THR A 50 45.00 60.35 -60.29
CA THR A 50 44.83 61.12 -59.05
C THR A 50 43.47 60.77 -58.46
N THR A 51 43.45 60.32 -57.20
CA THR A 51 42.22 59.88 -56.55
C THR A 51 41.95 60.59 -55.23
N ASN A 52 40.74 60.42 -54.70
CA ASN A 52 40.38 60.87 -53.36
C ASN A 52 41.09 60.10 -52.23
N ASN A 53 41.82 59.03 -52.54
CA ASN A 53 42.51 58.18 -51.57
C ASN A 53 43.92 57.79 -52.03
N GLY A 54 44.65 58.76 -52.59
CA GLY A 54 46.03 58.61 -53.02
C GLY A 54 46.22 58.61 -54.53
N LEU A 55 47.43 58.26 -54.96
CA LEU A 55 47.84 58.21 -56.35
C LEU A 55 47.89 56.76 -56.82
N LEU A 56 47.01 56.37 -57.74
CA LEU A 56 46.98 55.02 -58.29
C LEU A 56 47.85 54.94 -59.55
N ARG A 57 48.70 53.93 -59.65
CA ARG A 57 49.45 53.58 -60.86
C ARG A 57 48.96 52.28 -61.44
N VAL A 58 48.76 52.22 -62.76
CA VAL A 58 48.43 51.00 -63.50
C VAL A 58 49.21 51.00 -64.81
N ASN A 59 49.71 49.84 -65.25
CA ASN A 59 50.31 49.75 -66.58
C ASN A 59 49.23 49.89 -67.69
N GLU A 60 49.49 50.73 -68.69
CA GLU A 60 48.56 51.05 -69.80
C GLU A 60 48.14 49.79 -70.56
N LYS A 61 49.09 48.90 -70.90
CA LYS A 61 48.81 47.66 -71.66
C LYS A 61 47.96 46.69 -70.84
N GLU A 62 48.25 46.59 -69.55
CA GLU A 62 47.53 45.73 -68.63
C GLU A 62 46.09 46.23 -68.42
N LEU A 63 45.91 47.54 -68.26
CA LEU A 63 44.59 48.14 -68.15
C LEU A 63 43.75 47.92 -69.41
N ILE A 64 44.34 48.04 -70.60
CA ILE A 64 43.68 47.74 -71.88
C ILE A 64 43.24 46.26 -71.91
N ASN A 65 44.14 45.34 -71.59
CA ASN A 65 43.83 43.92 -71.54
C ASN A 65 42.71 43.59 -70.54
N PHE A 66 42.70 44.25 -69.38
CA PHE A 66 41.64 44.11 -68.40
C PHE A 66 40.30 44.65 -68.90
N ILE A 67 40.30 45.82 -69.55
CA ILE A 67 39.11 46.47 -70.11
C ILE A 67 38.45 45.61 -71.20
N HIS A 68 39.25 44.94 -72.04
CA HIS A 68 38.77 44.04 -73.08
C HIS A 68 38.42 42.64 -72.58
N GLY A 69 38.62 42.35 -71.29
CA GLY A 69 38.29 41.06 -70.68
C GLY A 69 39.34 39.97 -70.89
N ASN A 70 40.52 40.30 -71.42
CA ASN A 70 41.62 39.36 -71.65
C ASN A 70 42.33 38.93 -70.34
N THR A 71 42.17 39.72 -69.26
CA THR A 71 42.72 39.41 -67.94
C THR A 71 41.71 39.77 -66.85
N SER A 72 41.63 38.96 -65.80
CA SER A 72 40.67 39.15 -64.70
C SER A 72 41.24 39.92 -63.50
N SER A 73 42.48 40.39 -63.58
CA SER A 73 43.17 41.05 -62.48
C SER A 73 44.17 42.08 -62.99
N LEU A 74 44.45 43.09 -62.16
CA LEU A 74 45.44 44.13 -62.43
C LEU A 74 46.63 44.01 -61.46
N PRO A 75 47.58 43.07 -61.66
CA PRO A 75 48.75 42.93 -60.80
C PRO A 75 49.65 44.18 -60.72
N SER A 76 49.69 45.05 -61.74
CA SER A 76 50.49 46.29 -61.68
C SER A 76 49.80 47.44 -60.95
N ALA A 77 48.50 47.30 -60.63
CA ALA A 77 47.75 48.33 -59.93
C ALA A 77 48.30 48.55 -58.52
N LYS A 78 48.91 49.71 -58.28
CA LYS A 78 49.49 50.08 -56.98
C LYS A 78 48.98 51.44 -56.54
N MET A 79 48.37 51.48 -55.36
CA MET A 79 47.98 52.72 -54.70
C MET A 79 49.14 53.24 -53.86
N TYR A 80 49.52 54.49 -54.13
CA TYR A 80 50.46 55.24 -53.31
C TYR A 80 49.68 56.20 -52.40
N SER A 81 50.12 56.28 -51.16
CA SER A 81 49.45 57.00 -50.09
C SER A 81 50.47 57.68 -49.19
N ARG A 82 50.03 58.30 -48.11
CA ARG A 82 50.89 58.84 -47.04
C ARG A 82 51.84 57.79 -46.48
N SER A 83 51.41 56.54 -46.38
CA SER A 83 52.27 55.43 -45.94
C SER A 83 53.40 55.10 -46.92
N ASP A 84 53.32 55.60 -48.16
CA ASP A 84 54.36 55.44 -49.18
C ASP A 84 55.25 56.70 -49.31
N GLY A 85 55.09 57.67 -48.40
CA GLY A 85 55.87 58.92 -48.38
C GLY A 85 55.17 60.14 -48.96
N MET A 86 53.92 60.04 -49.42
CA MET A 86 53.14 61.23 -49.80
C MET A 86 52.83 62.10 -48.57
N LEU A 87 52.65 63.41 -48.78
CA LEU A 87 52.31 64.33 -47.69
C LEU A 87 50.87 64.13 -47.16
N SER A 88 49.95 63.71 -48.03
CA SER A 88 48.54 63.41 -47.70
C SER A 88 47.97 62.41 -48.71
N ASN A 89 46.95 61.63 -48.29
CA ASN A 89 46.16 60.78 -49.19
C ASN A 89 45.20 61.60 -50.06
N GLU A 90 44.78 62.77 -49.58
CA GLU A 90 43.82 63.62 -50.27
C GLU A 90 44.53 64.40 -51.37
N ILE A 91 44.31 64.01 -52.62
CA ILE A 91 44.73 64.79 -53.79
C ILE A 91 43.65 65.83 -54.06
N ALA A 92 44.05 67.09 -54.24
CA ALA A 92 43.11 68.19 -54.44
C ALA A 92 42.34 68.01 -55.77
N SER A 93 41.01 68.01 -55.71
CA SER A 93 40.13 67.65 -56.83
C SER A 93 40.24 68.54 -58.07
N LEU A 94 40.71 69.78 -57.90
CA LEU A 94 40.92 70.77 -58.98
C LEU A 94 42.40 70.95 -59.33
N SER A 95 43.28 70.12 -58.77
CA SER A 95 44.72 70.23 -59.02
C SER A 95 45.17 69.43 -60.23
N ILE A 96 46.22 69.94 -60.89
CA ILE A 96 46.87 69.28 -62.01
C ILE A 96 48.14 68.60 -61.48
N GLY A 97 48.22 67.29 -61.66
CA GLY A 97 49.47 66.56 -61.62
C GLY A 97 50.07 66.39 -63.01
N PHE A 98 51.38 66.15 -63.04
CA PHE A 98 52.13 65.89 -64.28
C PHE A 98 53.25 64.88 -64.02
N ALA A 99 53.72 64.24 -65.09
CA ALA A 99 54.90 63.37 -65.05
C ALA A 99 56.11 64.14 -65.60
N ASP A 100 57.24 64.10 -64.88
CA ASP A 100 58.49 64.75 -65.28
C ASP A 100 59.33 63.89 -66.23
N GLU A 101 60.44 64.45 -66.75
CA GLU A 101 61.34 63.75 -67.65
C GLU A 101 62.13 62.62 -66.97
N ASN A 102 62.31 62.68 -65.66
CA ASN A 102 63.04 61.70 -64.87
C ASN A 102 62.15 60.51 -64.45
N GLY A 103 60.85 60.53 -64.79
CA GLY A 103 59.90 59.48 -64.49
C GLY A 103 59.19 59.65 -63.14
N GLY A 104 59.31 60.82 -62.51
CA GLY A 104 58.58 61.20 -61.32
C GLY A 104 57.19 61.71 -61.66
N THR A 105 56.20 61.34 -60.84
CA THR A 105 54.84 61.88 -60.95
C THR A 105 54.59 62.88 -59.83
N TRP A 106 54.31 64.13 -60.20
CA TRP A 106 54.06 65.25 -59.31
C TRP A 106 52.57 65.44 -59.14
N VAL A 107 52.10 65.51 -57.89
CA VAL A 107 50.68 65.70 -57.55
C VAL A 107 50.53 66.71 -56.41
N SER A 108 49.47 67.53 -56.48
CA SER A 108 49.14 68.46 -55.40
C SER A 108 48.20 67.79 -54.41
N THR A 109 48.68 67.59 -53.19
CA THR A 109 47.92 67.04 -52.08
C THR A 109 47.37 68.15 -51.19
N SER A 110 46.45 67.83 -50.27
CA SER A 110 45.92 68.81 -49.30
C SER A 110 46.99 69.41 -48.36
N ARG A 111 48.20 68.83 -48.31
CA ARG A 111 49.33 69.30 -47.48
C ARG A 111 50.53 69.81 -48.30
N GLY A 112 50.35 70.07 -49.59
CA GLY A 112 51.40 70.53 -50.50
C GLY A 112 51.71 69.50 -51.59
N ILE A 113 52.87 69.63 -52.24
CA ILE A 113 53.21 68.84 -53.42
C ILE A 113 53.89 67.53 -52.99
N SER A 114 53.44 66.40 -53.54
CA SER A 114 54.10 65.10 -53.40
C SER A 114 54.65 64.64 -54.75
N ILE A 115 55.82 64.00 -54.72
CA ILE A 115 56.50 63.49 -55.90
C ILE A 115 56.74 62.01 -55.67
N ILE A 116 56.38 61.18 -56.64
CA ILE A 116 56.59 59.74 -56.58
C ILE A 116 57.52 59.32 -57.71
N TYR A 117 58.69 58.79 -57.34
CA TYR A 117 59.61 58.09 -58.25
C TYR A 117 59.46 56.57 -58.03
N PRO A 118 58.74 55.83 -58.90
CA PRO A 118 58.51 54.40 -58.67
C PRO A 118 59.79 53.57 -58.61
N SER A 119 60.85 54.01 -59.29
CA SER A 119 62.17 53.37 -59.28
C SER A 119 62.91 53.51 -57.95
N GLU A 120 62.56 54.49 -57.12
CA GLU A 120 63.22 54.76 -55.84
C GLU A 120 62.51 54.10 -54.65
N ILE A 121 61.27 53.63 -54.86
CA ILE A 121 60.50 52.95 -53.82
C ILE A 121 61.04 51.54 -53.62
N LYS A 122 61.84 51.36 -52.56
CA LYS A 122 62.36 50.07 -52.13
C LYS A 122 61.24 49.22 -51.53
N GLN A 123 61.19 47.94 -51.90
CA GLN A 123 60.33 46.97 -51.24
C GLN A 123 60.86 46.65 -49.84
N ASN A 124 59.97 46.60 -48.85
CA ASN A 124 60.29 46.14 -47.51
C ASN A 124 60.23 44.60 -47.47
N LEU A 125 61.40 43.98 -47.64
CA LEU A 125 61.55 42.52 -47.51
C LEU A 125 61.71 42.06 -46.05
N SER A 126 61.62 42.98 -45.08
CA SER A 126 61.74 42.63 -43.65
C SER A 126 60.41 42.04 -43.15
N PRO A 127 60.41 40.81 -42.63
CA PRO A 127 59.20 40.21 -42.07
C PRO A 127 58.75 40.98 -40.81
N PRO A 128 57.45 41.26 -40.66
CA PRO A 128 56.95 41.99 -39.51
C PRO A 128 57.06 41.14 -38.24
N ALA A 129 57.42 41.77 -37.10
CA ALA A 129 57.34 41.12 -35.79
C ALA A 129 55.88 41.13 -35.32
N ILE A 130 55.35 40.00 -34.86
CA ILE A 130 53.97 39.87 -34.38
C ILE A 130 53.98 39.67 -32.86
N HIS A 131 53.16 40.46 -32.17
CA HIS A 131 53.00 40.42 -30.72
C HIS A 131 51.52 40.32 -30.39
N ILE A 132 51.19 39.46 -29.43
CA ILE A 132 49.89 39.50 -28.76
C ILE A 132 50.00 40.63 -27.73
N GLU A 133 49.00 41.50 -27.68
CA GLU A 133 48.99 42.66 -26.79
C GLU A 133 48.17 42.38 -25.54
N ASN A 134 47.03 41.73 -25.72
CA ASN A 134 46.10 41.47 -24.64
C ASN A 134 45.22 40.28 -24.99
N ILE A 135 44.87 39.51 -23.96
CA ILE A 135 43.90 38.42 -24.05
C ILE A 135 42.79 38.75 -23.08
N ILE A 136 41.57 38.88 -23.60
CA ILE A 136 40.41 39.34 -22.85
C ILE A 136 39.41 38.18 -22.76
N LEU A 137 39.14 37.74 -21.54
CA LEU A 137 38.12 36.72 -21.23
C LEU A 137 36.95 37.39 -20.51
N ASP A 138 35.77 37.37 -21.12
CA ASP A 138 34.55 38.00 -20.60
C ASP A 138 34.67 39.48 -20.20
N GLY A 139 35.60 40.19 -20.85
CA GLY A 139 35.86 41.61 -20.59
C GLY A 139 37.01 41.88 -19.62
N GLU A 140 37.59 40.84 -19.00
CA GLU A 140 38.76 40.95 -18.13
C GLU A 140 40.05 40.52 -18.83
N SER A 141 41.13 41.29 -18.65
CA SER A 141 42.45 40.99 -19.21
C SER A 141 43.12 39.84 -18.45
N VAL A 142 43.64 38.87 -19.20
CA VAL A 142 44.31 37.67 -18.72
C VAL A 142 45.77 37.68 -19.20
N ASP A 143 46.67 37.23 -18.33
CA ASP A 143 48.11 37.18 -18.57
C ASP A 143 48.47 36.21 -19.72
N GLU A 144 49.12 36.73 -20.75
CA GLU A 144 49.57 36.01 -21.95
C GLU A 144 50.65 34.96 -21.69
N ASN A 145 51.37 35.06 -20.57
CA ASN A 145 52.46 34.14 -20.23
C ASN A 145 52.00 32.87 -19.51
N LYS A 146 50.69 32.71 -19.28
CA LYS A 146 50.10 31.57 -18.58
C LYS A 146 49.21 30.77 -19.53
N ASN A 147 49.19 29.45 -19.33
CA ASN A 147 48.15 28.61 -19.95
C ASN A 147 46.78 29.10 -19.47
N ILE A 148 45.95 29.55 -20.40
CA ILE A 148 44.66 30.15 -20.08
C ILE A 148 43.66 29.04 -19.79
N LYS A 149 43.22 28.96 -18.54
CA LYS A 149 42.21 27.99 -18.10
C LYS A 149 40.84 28.62 -18.08
N ILE A 150 39.95 28.13 -18.92
CA ILE A 150 38.56 28.61 -19.02
C ILE A 150 37.67 27.63 -18.23
N SER A 151 36.85 28.18 -17.33
CA SER A 151 35.87 27.40 -16.58
C SER A 151 34.80 26.78 -17.49
N PRO A 152 34.10 25.72 -17.04
CA PRO A 152 32.95 25.21 -17.78
C PRO A 152 31.87 26.30 -17.85
N GLY A 153 31.38 26.61 -19.05
CA GLY A 153 30.39 27.67 -19.25
C GLY A 153 30.49 28.33 -20.61
N LYS A 154 29.68 29.37 -20.81
CA LYS A 154 29.74 30.23 -21.99
C LYS A 154 30.69 31.38 -21.69
N HIS A 155 31.74 31.48 -22.50
CA HIS A 155 32.77 32.48 -22.35
C HIS A 155 33.06 33.13 -23.70
N ARG A 156 33.37 34.42 -23.68
CA ARG A 156 33.83 35.19 -24.84
C ARG A 156 35.33 35.44 -24.71
N LEU A 157 36.08 34.98 -25.70
CA LEU A 157 37.51 35.21 -25.83
C LEU A 157 37.77 36.24 -26.93
N GLU A 158 38.51 37.29 -26.57
CA GLU A 158 39.00 38.30 -27.49
C GLU A 158 40.52 38.35 -27.40
N VAL A 159 41.20 38.28 -28.54
CA VAL A 159 42.66 38.35 -28.63
C VAL A 159 43.05 39.57 -29.43
N GLN A 160 43.83 40.45 -28.83
CA GLN A 160 44.35 41.66 -29.46
C GLN A 160 45.82 41.46 -29.81
N PHE A 161 46.22 41.85 -31.02
CA PHE A 161 47.57 41.62 -31.54
C PHE A 161 48.02 42.75 -32.47
N THR A 162 49.34 42.97 -32.52
CA THR A 162 49.97 43.99 -33.37
C THR A 162 51.15 43.39 -34.14
N GLY A 163 51.17 43.68 -35.44
CA GLY A 163 52.28 43.42 -36.34
C GLY A 163 53.06 44.70 -36.55
N ILE A 164 54.37 44.65 -36.31
CA ILE A 164 55.26 45.80 -36.36
C ILE A 164 55.90 45.87 -37.76
N SER A 165 55.50 46.86 -38.54
CA SER A 165 56.13 47.27 -39.80
C SER A 165 56.33 48.79 -39.78
N LEU A 166 57.57 49.25 -39.60
CA LEU A 166 57.87 50.67 -39.40
C LEU A 166 57.70 51.51 -40.67
N SER A 167 57.88 50.92 -41.85
CA SER A 167 57.76 51.64 -43.13
C SER A 167 56.30 51.86 -43.53
N GLN A 168 55.43 50.87 -43.29
CA GLN A 168 54.03 50.86 -43.72
C GLN A 168 53.14 50.17 -42.67
N PRO A 169 52.90 50.80 -41.51
CA PRO A 169 52.12 50.20 -40.42
C PRO A 169 50.65 49.96 -40.80
N ASP A 170 50.06 50.85 -41.61
CA ASP A 170 48.64 50.77 -42.00
C ASP A 170 48.35 49.67 -43.03
N LYS A 171 49.40 49.14 -43.68
CA LYS A 171 49.29 48.06 -44.68
C LYS A 171 49.56 46.67 -44.10
N VAL A 172 49.81 46.57 -42.80
CA VAL A 172 49.96 45.26 -42.15
C VAL A 172 48.60 44.55 -42.14
N SER A 173 48.59 43.31 -42.59
CA SER A 173 47.42 42.43 -42.54
C SER A 173 47.68 41.20 -41.69
N TYR A 174 46.61 40.63 -41.16
CA TYR A 174 46.67 39.54 -40.19
C TYR A 174 45.88 38.33 -40.65
N GLU A 175 46.46 37.17 -40.36
CA GLU A 175 45.79 35.89 -40.43
C GLU A 175 45.92 35.21 -39.07
N TYR A 176 44.81 34.69 -38.54
CA TYR A 176 44.79 33.98 -37.26
C TYR A 176 43.98 32.68 -37.35
N MET A 177 44.21 31.79 -36.39
CA MET A 177 43.54 30.50 -36.29
C MET A 177 43.56 30.03 -34.83
N LEU A 178 42.50 29.35 -34.40
CA LEU A 178 42.45 28.60 -33.16
C LEU A 178 42.55 27.12 -33.49
N ASP A 179 43.75 26.55 -33.36
CA ASP A 179 44.00 25.14 -33.62
C ASP A 179 43.17 24.27 -32.65
N GLY A 180 42.45 23.30 -33.21
CA GLY A 180 41.40 22.52 -32.53
C GLY A 180 39.97 23.05 -32.69
N TYR A 181 39.78 24.27 -33.21
CA TYR A 181 38.46 24.87 -33.47
C TYR A 181 38.28 25.30 -34.94
N ASP A 182 39.25 26.01 -35.50
CA ASP A 182 39.25 26.46 -36.89
C ASP A 182 39.95 25.44 -37.80
N GLU A 183 39.37 25.15 -38.98
CA GLU A 183 39.99 24.27 -39.98
C GLU A 183 41.06 24.97 -40.83
N THR A 184 40.95 26.30 -41.01
CA THR A 184 41.84 27.09 -41.87
C THR A 184 42.10 28.50 -41.31
N TRP A 185 43.17 29.14 -41.76
CA TRP A 185 43.53 30.51 -41.37
C TRP A 185 42.49 31.54 -41.80
N ILE A 186 41.99 32.31 -40.83
CA ILE A 186 41.02 33.37 -41.02
C ILE A 186 41.74 34.66 -41.41
N LYS A 187 41.41 35.22 -42.58
CA LYS A 187 41.98 36.49 -43.08
C LYS A 187 41.10 37.67 -42.68
N ARG A 188 41.63 38.65 -41.95
CA ARG A 188 40.86 39.83 -41.48
C ARG A 188 41.43 41.19 -41.91
N GLY A 189 42.33 41.21 -42.89
CA GLY A 189 42.94 42.46 -43.35
C GLY A 189 43.73 43.12 -42.21
N ASN A 190 43.54 44.41 -41.97
CA ASN A 190 44.28 45.17 -40.95
C ASN A 190 43.65 45.16 -39.54
N ASN A 191 42.58 44.38 -39.33
CA ASN A 191 41.95 44.26 -38.01
C ASN A 191 42.88 43.54 -37.02
N ARG A 192 43.05 44.13 -35.84
CA ARG A 192 43.98 43.72 -34.77
C ARG A 192 43.34 42.85 -33.69
N SER A 193 42.11 42.40 -33.91
CA SER A 193 41.35 41.63 -32.92
C SER A 193 40.74 40.37 -33.52
N ALA A 194 40.86 39.25 -32.80
CA ALA A 194 40.15 38.00 -33.06
C ALA A 194 39.12 37.74 -31.95
N PHE A 195 37.98 37.16 -32.32
CA PHE A 195 36.86 36.89 -31.40
C PHE A 195 36.43 35.43 -31.52
N TYR A 196 36.35 34.75 -30.38
CA TYR A 196 35.79 33.40 -30.26
C TYR A 196 34.72 33.41 -29.17
N ASN A 197 33.55 32.84 -29.48
CA ASN A 197 32.44 32.75 -28.55
C ASN A 197 32.11 31.28 -28.32
N ASP A 198 31.98 30.90 -27.05
CA ASP A 198 31.48 29.59 -26.64
C ASP A 198 32.21 28.41 -27.31
N ILE A 199 33.56 28.46 -27.29
CA ILE A 199 34.40 27.35 -27.78
C ILE A 199 34.09 26.07 -26.96
N PRO A 200 34.07 24.87 -27.55
CA PRO A 200 33.82 23.62 -26.81
C PRO A 200 34.87 23.33 -25.74
N GLU A 201 34.60 22.37 -24.86
CA GLU A 201 35.63 21.80 -23.98
C GLU A 201 36.79 21.18 -24.78
N GLY A 202 38.03 21.39 -24.31
CA GLY A 202 39.21 20.88 -25.00
C GLY A 202 40.46 21.73 -24.77
N GLU A 203 41.53 21.30 -25.42
CA GLU A 203 42.80 22.01 -25.49
C GLU A 203 42.93 22.66 -26.88
N TYR A 204 43.22 23.96 -26.91
CA TYR A 204 43.32 24.75 -28.12
C TYR A 204 44.61 25.57 -28.13
N THR A 205 45.12 25.88 -29.32
CA THR A 205 46.27 26.79 -29.48
C THR A 205 45.88 27.93 -30.41
N PHE A 206 45.84 29.16 -29.89
CA PHE A 206 45.64 30.33 -30.74
C PHE A 206 46.95 30.66 -31.46
N MET A 207 46.88 30.97 -32.74
CA MET A 207 48.01 31.35 -33.58
C MET A 207 47.67 32.58 -34.42
N VAL A 208 48.58 33.55 -34.49
CA VAL A 208 48.44 34.73 -35.35
C VAL A 208 49.75 35.05 -36.07
N ARG A 209 49.64 35.39 -37.36
CA ARG A 209 50.75 35.84 -38.20
C ARG A 209 50.42 37.16 -38.87
N ALA A 210 51.44 37.99 -39.05
CA ALA A 210 51.33 39.28 -39.73
C ALA A 210 51.96 39.22 -41.12
N ILE A 211 51.39 39.95 -42.07
CA ILE A 211 51.86 40.10 -43.44
C ILE A 211 52.05 41.60 -43.69
N ASN A 212 53.25 42.02 -44.07
CA ASN A 212 53.53 43.44 -44.31
C ASN A 212 52.92 43.92 -45.65
N GLY A 213 53.02 45.23 -45.92
CA GLY A 213 52.43 45.85 -47.12
C GLY A 213 53.02 45.37 -48.47
N ASP A 214 54.17 44.71 -48.45
CA ASP A 214 54.81 44.09 -49.62
C ASP A 214 54.59 42.57 -49.70
N GLY A 215 53.75 42.01 -48.81
CA GLY A 215 53.35 40.60 -48.83
C GLY A 215 54.29 39.65 -48.09
N VAL A 216 55.28 40.14 -47.34
CA VAL A 216 56.18 39.30 -46.55
C VAL A 216 55.52 38.95 -45.21
N GLN A 217 55.44 37.65 -44.94
CA GLN A 217 54.87 37.10 -43.72
C GLN A 217 55.88 37.12 -42.56
N SER A 218 55.38 37.22 -41.32
CA SER A 218 56.16 37.04 -40.10
C SER A 218 56.85 35.67 -40.09
N LYS A 219 58.09 35.62 -39.58
CA LYS A 219 58.89 34.39 -39.52
C LYS A 219 58.22 33.32 -38.65
N ASN A 220 57.70 33.73 -37.50
CA ASN A 220 56.97 32.89 -36.56
C ASN A 220 55.57 33.47 -36.37
N ALA A 221 54.61 32.60 -36.07
CA ALA A 221 53.32 33.01 -35.53
C ALA A 221 53.48 33.28 -34.03
N ALA A 222 52.80 34.29 -33.50
CA ALA A 222 52.61 34.42 -32.05
C ALA A 222 51.50 33.45 -31.63
N SER A 223 51.68 32.74 -30.52
CA SER A 223 50.74 31.71 -30.08
C SER A 223 50.68 31.55 -28.56
N PHE A 224 49.53 31.13 -28.06
CA PHE A 224 49.33 30.72 -26.66
C PHE A 224 48.32 29.57 -26.55
N SER A 225 48.38 28.83 -25.45
CA SER A 225 47.52 27.66 -25.20
C SER A 225 46.32 27.98 -24.31
N ILE A 226 45.18 27.40 -24.64
CA ILE A 226 43.90 27.54 -23.95
C ILE A 226 43.40 26.14 -23.56
N GLU A 227 43.00 25.96 -22.30
CA GLU A 227 42.41 24.73 -21.77
C GLU A 227 41.00 25.07 -21.26
N LYS A 228 39.95 24.59 -21.91
CA LYS A 228 38.57 24.73 -21.44
C LYS A 228 38.13 23.47 -20.69
N ALA A 229 37.84 23.61 -19.41
CA ALA A 229 37.50 22.50 -18.52
C ALA A 229 36.11 21.92 -18.80
N GLU A 230 35.98 20.59 -18.66
CA GLU A 230 34.70 19.89 -18.70
C GLU A 230 33.86 20.09 -17.43
N TYR A 231 32.54 20.03 -17.57
CA TYR A 231 31.60 20.02 -16.43
C TYR A 231 31.85 18.83 -15.49
N PHE A 232 31.76 19.06 -14.18
CA PHE A 232 32.05 18.02 -13.17
C PHE A 232 31.12 16.81 -13.26
N TYR A 233 29.87 16.97 -13.72
CA TYR A 233 28.89 15.88 -13.83
C TYR A 233 29.16 14.93 -15.01
N LYS A 234 30.03 15.32 -15.96
CA LYS A 234 30.50 14.43 -17.04
C LYS A 234 31.63 13.51 -16.57
N LYS A 235 32.29 13.82 -15.44
CA LYS A 235 33.41 13.04 -14.93
C LYS A 235 32.95 11.68 -14.41
N LEU A 236 33.73 10.63 -14.67
CA LEU A 236 33.41 9.24 -14.30
C LEU A 236 33.07 9.05 -12.82
N TRP A 237 33.79 9.72 -11.92
CA TRP A 237 33.54 9.60 -10.47
C TRP A 237 32.12 10.02 -10.10
N PHE A 238 31.56 11.03 -10.77
CA PHE A 238 30.22 11.53 -10.50
C PHE A 238 29.16 10.54 -10.99
N ILE A 239 29.37 9.95 -12.17
CA ILE A 239 28.51 8.91 -12.73
C ILE A 239 28.50 7.67 -11.82
N ILE A 240 29.67 7.24 -11.33
CA ILE A 240 29.80 6.12 -10.39
C ILE A 240 29.07 6.43 -9.07
N LEU A 241 29.21 7.64 -8.54
CA LEU A 241 28.52 8.07 -7.33
C LEU A 241 27.00 8.05 -7.51
N LEU A 242 26.49 8.55 -8.63
CA LEU A 242 25.06 8.52 -8.95
C LEU A 242 24.55 7.08 -9.07
N ALA A 243 25.28 6.20 -9.75
CA ALA A 243 24.95 4.78 -9.85
C ALA A 243 24.92 4.10 -8.47
N GLY A 244 25.89 4.41 -7.61
CA GLY A 244 25.95 3.92 -6.23
C GLY A 244 24.73 4.35 -5.39
N ILE A 245 24.30 5.61 -5.50
CA ILE A 245 23.09 6.10 -4.83
C ILE A 245 21.85 5.33 -5.29
N ILE A 246 21.72 5.08 -6.60
CA ILE A 246 20.60 4.31 -7.16
C ILE A 246 20.59 2.87 -6.62
N ILE A 247 21.75 2.21 -6.54
CA ILE A 247 21.88 0.86 -5.99
C ILE A 247 21.50 0.84 -4.51
N LEU A 248 21.98 1.80 -3.71
CA LEU A 248 21.64 1.91 -2.29
C LEU A 248 20.14 2.14 -2.08
N LEU A 249 19.52 3.00 -2.89
CA LEU A 249 18.08 3.24 -2.87
C LEU A 249 17.31 1.95 -3.18
N PHE A 250 17.73 1.21 -4.20
CA PHE A 250 17.14 -0.07 -4.57
C PHE A 250 17.24 -1.09 -3.43
N LEU A 251 18.42 -1.24 -2.82
CA LEU A 251 18.62 -2.13 -1.67
C LEU A 251 17.76 -1.73 -0.47
N PHE A 252 17.64 -0.43 -0.19
CA PHE A 252 16.81 0.10 0.88
C PHE A 252 15.32 -0.23 0.68
N ILE A 253 14.80 -0.05 -0.54
CA ILE A 253 13.43 -0.38 -0.90
C ILE A 253 13.18 -1.89 -0.73
N GLN A 254 14.08 -2.73 -1.21
CA GLN A 254 13.94 -4.18 -1.09
C GLN A 254 13.95 -4.65 0.36
N ARG A 255 14.84 -4.10 1.19
CA ARG A 255 14.90 -4.41 2.62
C ARG A 255 13.61 -3.99 3.35
N SER A 256 13.10 -2.80 3.03
CA SER A 256 11.85 -2.27 3.59
C SER A 256 10.66 -3.14 3.22
N ARG A 257 10.57 -3.57 1.96
CA ARG A 257 9.52 -4.47 1.47
C ARG A 257 9.53 -5.81 2.20
N VAL A 258 10.70 -6.43 2.38
CA VAL A 258 10.85 -7.70 3.11
C VAL A 258 10.40 -7.55 4.57
N ASN A 259 10.79 -6.46 5.24
CA ASN A 259 10.38 -6.20 6.62
C ASN A 259 8.86 -6.00 6.74
N ALA A 260 8.23 -5.30 5.78
CA ALA A 260 6.78 -5.15 5.74
C ALA A 260 6.06 -6.49 5.55
N LEU A 261 6.56 -7.36 4.67
CA LEU A 261 6.01 -8.70 4.46
C LEU A 261 6.10 -9.57 5.72
N LYS A 262 7.23 -9.54 6.43
CA LYS A 262 7.40 -10.26 7.70
C LYS A 262 6.39 -9.82 8.76
N LYS A 263 6.16 -8.50 8.90
CA LYS A 263 5.14 -7.96 9.82
C LYS A 263 3.74 -8.45 9.45
N ARG A 264 3.39 -8.44 8.16
CA ARG A 264 2.09 -8.91 7.68
C ARG A 264 1.89 -10.40 7.92
N ASN A 265 2.91 -11.24 7.68
CA ASN A 265 2.84 -12.67 7.98
C ASN A 265 2.60 -12.91 9.47
N LYS A 266 3.31 -12.21 10.36
CA LYS A 266 3.11 -12.35 11.81
C LYS A 266 1.68 -11.99 12.24
N MET A 267 1.13 -10.89 11.73
CA MET A 267 -0.26 -10.51 11.98
C MET A 267 -1.26 -11.55 11.47
N LEU A 268 -0.98 -12.15 10.31
CA LEU A 268 -1.83 -13.22 9.76
C LEU A 268 -1.76 -14.49 10.62
N GLU A 269 -0.58 -14.88 11.08
CA GLU A 269 -0.41 -16.02 12.00
C GLU A 269 -1.18 -15.81 13.31
N GLU A 270 -1.08 -14.62 13.91
CA GLU A 270 -1.84 -14.25 15.11
C GLU A 270 -3.35 -14.28 14.87
N MET A 271 -3.82 -13.76 13.73
CA MET A 271 -5.24 -13.79 13.36
C MET A 271 -5.76 -15.21 13.13
N VAL A 272 -4.97 -16.06 12.48
CA VAL A 272 -5.31 -17.47 12.26
C VAL A 272 -5.38 -18.22 13.59
N ALA A 273 -4.42 -17.99 14.49
CA ALA A 273 -4.43 -18.58 15.83
C ALA A 273 -5.69 -18.17 16.62
N GLN A 274 -6.05 -16.88 16.60
CA GLN A 274 -7.25 -16.37 17.25
C GLN A 274 -8.52 -17.01 16.67
N ARG A 275 -8.67 -17.00 15.34
CA ARG A 275 -9.82 -17.61 14.65
C ARG A 275 -9.94 -19.10 14.95
N THR A 276 -8.81 -19.80 15.02
CA THR A 276 -8.79 -21.24 15.35
C THR A 276 -9.26 -21.47 16.79
N SER A 277 -8.85 -20.62 17.73
CA SER A 277 -9.33 -20.67 19.12
C SER A 277 -10.84 -20.41 19.23
N ASP A 278 -11.33 -19.36 18.54
CA ASP A 278 -12.75 -19.01 18.53
C ASP A 278 -13.61 -20.16 17.94
N ILE A 279 -13.16 -20.76 16.84
CA ILE A 279 -13.83 -21.92 16.21
C ILE A 279 -13.89 -23.11 17.17
N ASN A 280 -12.80 -23.40 17.89
CA ASN A 280 -12.79 -24.50 18.86
C ASN A 280 -13.75 -24.23 20.01
N ASN A 281 -13.82 -23.00 20.52
CA ASN A 281 -14.78 -22.61 21.56
C ASN A 281 -16.23 -22.75 21.08
N GLN A 282 -16.55 -22.26 19.87
CA GLN A 282 -17.87 -22.41 19.27
C GLN A 282 -18.23 -23.88 19.06
N LYS A 283 -17.29 -24.70 18.59
CA LYS A 283 -17.49 -26.15 18.41
C LYS A 283 -17.83 -26.84 19.73
N GLU A 284 -17.17 -26.47 20.83
CA GLU A 284 -17.44 -27.04 22.14
C GLU A 284 -18.81 -26.60 22.69
N GLN A 285 -19.21 -25.34 22.48
CA GLN A 285 -20.56 -24.86 22.82
C GLN A 285 -21.64 -25.60 22.04
N ILE A 286 -21.45 -25.76 20.73
CA ILE A 286 -22.37 -26.52 19.87
C ILE A 286 -22.47 -27.98 20.35
N ARG A 287 -21.36 -28.59 20.75
CA ARG A 287 -21.35 -29.95 21.30
C ARG A 287 -22.19 -30.04 22.58
N LYS A 288 -21.99 -29.12 23.53
CA LYS A 288 -22.79 -29.07 24.77
C LYS A 288 -24.28 -28.93 24.50
N HIS A 289 -24.68 -27.99 23.64
CA HIS A 289 -26.10 -27.80 23.31
C HIS A 289 -26.69 -29.01 22.58
N ARG A 290 -25.91 -29.69 21.75
CA ARG A 290 -26.35 -30.93 21.10
C ARG A 290 -26.63 -32.02 22.15
N ASP A 291 -25.75 -32.20 23.11
CA ASP A 291 -25.89 -33.23 24.14
C ASP A 291 -27.10 -32.92 25.05
N GLU A 292 -27.30 -31.66 25.43
CA GLU A 292 -28.49 -31.18 26.16
C GLU A 292 -29.78 -31.46 25.38
N LEU A 293 -29.80 -31.16 24.08
CA LEU A 293 -30.95 -31.43 23.22
C LEU A 293 -31.26 -32.91 23.11
N LEU A 294 -30.24 -33.77 22.99
CA LEU A 294 -30.43 -35.22 22.94
C LEU A 294 -31.03 -35.76 24.24
N GLN A 295 -30.55 -35.27 25.39
CA GLN A 295 -31.11 -35.63 26.70
C GLN A 295 -32.58 -35.20 26.81
N LEU A 296 -32.89 -33.95 26.49
CA LEU A 296 -34.26 -33.43 26.48
C LEU A 296 -35.18 -34.25 25.57
N ASN A 297 -34.70 -34.61 24.39
CA ASN A 297 -35.49 -35.40 23.46
C ASN A 297 -35.76 -36.82 23.99
N SER A 298 -34.78 -37.45 24.65
CA SER A 298 -34.97 -38.78 25.26
C SER A 298 -36.01 -38.77 26.39
N VAL A 299 -35.99 -37.73 27.23
CA VAL A 299 -36.99 -37.52 28.29
C VAL A 299 -38.38 -37.31 27.69
N LYS A 300 -38.46 -36.50 26.63
CA LYS A 300 -39.69 -36.25 25.89
C LYS A 300 -40.28 -37.55 25.31
N ASP A 301 -39.48 -38.34 24.61
CA ASP A 301 -39.93 -39.59 23.98
C ASP A 301 -40.43 -40.60 25.03
N ARG A 302 -39.74 -40.67 26.17
CA ARG A 302 -40.15 -41.49 27.32
C ARG A 302 -41.48 -41.05 27.92
N LEU A 303 -41.68 -39.73 28.13
CA LEU A 303 -42.95 -39.17 28.61
C LEU A 303 -44.10 -39.58 27.70
N PHE A 304 -43.95 -39.43 26.39
CA PHE A 304 -45.00 -39.79 25.43
C PHE A 304 -45.34 -41.28 25.44
N SER A 305 -44.34 -42.15 25.60
CA SER A 305 -44.56 -43.60 25.69
C SER A 305 -45.39 -43.97 26.93
N ILE A 306 -45.02 -43.43 28.10
CA ILE A 306 -45.73 -43.66 29.37
C ILE A 306 -47.17 -43.13 29.30
N ILE A 307 -47.36 -41.88 28.83
CA ILE A 307 -48.69 -41.27 28.66
C ILE A 307 -49.59 -42.14 27.78
N SER A 308 -49.04 -42.60 26.65
CA SER A 308 -49.81 -43.36 25.66
C SER A 308 -50.25 -44.74 26.17
N HIS A 309 -49.43 -45.38 27.00
CA HIS A 309 -49.73 -46.69 27.58
C HIS A 309 -50.79 -46.59 28.67
N ASP A 310 -50.58 -45.69 29.65
CA ASP A 310 -51.37 -45.67 30.89
C ASP A 310 -52.69 -44.91 30.77
N LEU A 311 -52.84 -44.01 29.79
CA LEU A 311 -54.14 -43.38 29.50
C LEU A 311 -55.06 -44.28 28.67
N ARG A 312 -54.52 -45.19 27.85
CA ARG A 312 -55.30 -45.98 26.90
C ARG A 312 -56.31 -46.91 27.60
N GLY A 313 -55.89 -47.55 28.68
CA GLY A 313 -56.73 -48.45 29.48
C GLY A 313 -58.01 -47.78 30.01
N PRO A 314 -57.89 -46.73 30.85
CA PRO A 314 -59.06 -46.11 31.45
C PRO A 314 -59.88 -45.30 30.42
N LEU A 315 -59.30 -44.77 29.34
CA LEU A 315 -60.08 -44.18 28.24
C LEU A 315 -60.93 -45.23 27.51
N ASN A 316 -60.40 -46.43 27.29
CA ASN A 316 -61.16 -47.54 26.72
C ASN A 316 -62.26 -48.04 27.66
N SER A 317 -61.99 -48.09 28.97
CA SER A 317 -62.98 -48.37 30.03
C SER A 317 -64.11 -47.33 29.97
N PHE A 318 -63.76 -46.05 30.01
CA PHE A 318 -64.68 -44.91 29.94
C PHE A 318 -65.57 -44.98 28.68
N GLY A 319 -64.97 -45.20 27.51
CA GLY A 319 -65.71 -45.34 26.26
C GLY A 319 -66.63 -46.57 26.23
N SER A 320 -66.26 -47.66 26.91
CA SER A 320 -67.09 -48.87 26.98
C SER A 320 -68.27 -48.70 27.92
N VAL A 321 -68.08 -48.05 29.07
CA VAL A 321 -69.17 -47.66 29.98
C VAL A 321 -70.16 -46.72 29.29
N LEU A 322 -69.67 -45.70 28.56
CA LEU A 322 -70.55 -44.80 27.80
C LEU A 322 -71.35 -45.53 26.72
N ARG A 323 -70.76 -46.51 26.02
CA ARG A 323 -71.49 -47.34 25.03
C ARG A 323 -72.58 -48.20 25.67
N LEU A 324 -72.33 -48.75 26.87
CA LEU A 324 -73.32 -49.51 27.63
C LEU A 324 -74.43 -48.61 28.18
N LEU A 325 -74.12 -47.38 28.61
CA LEU A 325 -75.12 -46.39 29.00
C LEU A 325 -76.00 -45.99 27.81
N ALA A 326 -75.40 -45.80 26.63
CA ALA A 326 -76.12 -45.43 25.42
C ALA A 326 -77.05 -46.54 24.87
N SER A 327 -76.82 -47.81 25.22
CA SER A 327 -77.68 -48.92 24.79
C SER A 327 -79.01 -49.00 25.55
N GLY A 328 -79.17 -48.24 26.65
CA GLY A 328 -80.45 -48.05 27.36
C GLY A 328 -80.96 -49.24 28.17
N ASN A 329 -80.19 -50.33 28.26
CA ASN A 329 -80.61 -51.61 28.84
C ASN A 329 -79.96 -51.91 30.20
N LEU A 330 -79.75 -50.89 31.04
CA LEU A 330 -79.12 -51.05 32.35
C LEU A 330 -80.13 -50.92 33.48
N SER A 331 -80.09 -51.86 34.41
CA SER A 331 -80.80 -51.76 35.69
C SER A 331 -80.19 -50.65 36.56
N ALA A 332 -80.95 -50.19 37.56
CA ALA A 332 -80.48 -49.17 38.51
C ALA A 332 -79.21 -49.61 39.27
N ASP A 333 -79.10 -50.91 39.58
CA ASP A 333 -77.94 -51.48 40.27
C ASP A 333 -76.70 -51.57 39.37
N GLU A 334 -76.87 -51.96 38.10
CA GLU A 334 -75.79 -51.95 37.11
C GLU A 334 -75.28 -50.53 36.83
N LEU A 335 -76.17 -49.56 36.74
CA LEU A 335 -75.81 -48.15 36.56
C LEU A 335 -75.02 -47.60 37.75
N LYS A 336 -75.42 -47.95 38.97
CA LYS A 336 -74.69 -47.57 40.21
C LYS A 336 -73.30 -48.21 40.26
N MET A 337 -73.19 -49.48 39.86
CA MET A 337 -71.90 -50.18 39.80
C MET A 337 -70.97 -49.59 38.72
N LEU A 338 -71.50 -49.31 37.52
CA LEU A 338 -70.75 -48.68 36.43
C LEU A 338 -70.30 -47.26 36.79
N ALA A 339 -71.16 -46.46 37.41
CA ALA A 339 -70.81 -45.13 37.90
C ALA A 339 -69.72 -45.18 38.99
N GLY A 340 -69.78 -46.17 39.89
CA GLY A 340 -68.74 -46.42 40.88
C GLY A 340 -67.40 -46.82 40.27
N ASN A 341 -67.40 -47.66 39.22
CA ASN A 341 -66.20 -48.01 38.46
C ASN A 341 -65.61 -46.80 37.72
N LEU A 342 -66.46 -46.00 37.08
CA LEU A 342 -66.06 -44.81 36.35
C LEU A 342 -65.45 -43.75 37.26
N SER A 343 -66.07 -43.52 38.42
CA SER A 343 -65.56 -42.59 39.44
C SER A 343 -64.17 -43.01 39.92
N ARG A 344 -63.96 -44.31 40.17
CA ARG A 344 -62.65 -44.85 40.52
C ARG A 344 -61.62 -44.68 39.38
N ASP A 345 -62.01 -44.92 38.13
CA ASP A 345 -61.11 -44.76 36.98
C ASP A 345 -60.73 -43.29 36.73
N VAL A 346 -61.63 -42.34 36.96
CA VAL A 346 -61.34 -40.89 36.87
C VAL A 346 -60.38 -40.45 37.97
N VAL A 347 -60.60 -40.86 39.23
CA VAL A 347 -59.69 -40.56 40.34
C VAL A 347 -58.31 -41.16 40.09
N LYS A 348 -58.23 -42.37 39.50
CA LYS A 348 -56.97 -42.99 39.08
C LYS A 348 -56.26 -42.16 38.01
N ILE A 349 -56.93 -41.77 36.93
CA ILE A 349 -56.34 -40.91 35.88
C ILE A 349 -55.81 -39.61 36.48
N GLN A 350 -56.59 -38.97 37.35
CA GLN A 350 -56.18 -37.70 37.97
C GLN A 350 -54.90 -37.87 38.78
N SER A 351 -54.83 -38.89 39.65
CA SER A 351 -53.62 -39.17 40.43
C SER A 351 -52.41 -39.53 39.55
N PHE A 352 -52.61 -40.20 38.42
CA PHE A 352 -51.55 -40.48 37.45
C PHE A 352 -51.04 -39.19 36.79
N LEU A 353 -51.93 -38.32 36.32
CA LEU A 353 -51.57 -37.04 35.70
C LEU A 353 -50.82 -36.14 36.68
N GLU A 354 -51.24 -36.08 37.94
CA GLU A 354 -50.55 -35.32 38.99
C GLU A 354 -49.14 -35.86 39.25
N ASN A 355 -48.99 -37.18 39.42
CA ASN A 355 -47.69 -37.82 39.62
C ASN A 355 -46.77 -37.64 38.40
N LEU A 356 -47.31 -37.78 37.20
CA LEU A 356 -46.57 -37.60 35.95
C LEU A 356 -46.14 -36.13 35.77
N LEU A 357 -47.01 -35.16 36.07
CA LEU A 357 -46.67 -33.75 36.02
C LEU A 357 -45.56 -33.41 37.01
N GLN A 358 -45.62 -33.97 38.22
CA GLN A 358 -44.61 -33.76 39.25
C GLN A 358 -43.26 -34.37 38.83
N TRP A 359 -43.27 -35.55 38.21
CA TRP A 359 -42.08 -36.19 37.65
C TRP A 359 -41.53 -35.46 36.42
N ALA A 360 -42.37 -35.03 35.48
CA ALA A 360 -41.92 -34.27 34.31
C ALA A 360 -41.27 -32.93 34.73
N LYS A 361 -41.84 -32.25 35.74
CA LYS A 361 -41.26 -31.04 36.33
C LYS A 361 -39.91 -31.31 36.98
N SER A 362 -39.74 -32.43 37.70
CA SER A 362 -38.46 -32.78 38.33
C SER A 362 -37.36 -33.00 37.29
N GLN A 363 -37.69 -33.64 36.15
CA GLN A 363 -36.74 -33.89 35.06
C GLN A 363 -36.40 -32.63 34.23
N MET A 364 -37.37 -31.73 34.00
CA MET A 364 -37.17 -30.57 33.13
C MET A 364 -36.48 -29.36 33.79
N SER A 365 -36.71 -29.11 35.08
CA SER A 365 -36.21 -27.92 35.78
C SER A 365 -35.18 -28.21 36.87
N GLY A 366 -34.89 -29.49 37.11
CA GLY A 366 -34.16 -29.95 38.29
C GLY A 366 -35.00 -29.84 39.55
N ILE A 367 -34.75 -30.72 40.53
CA ILE A 367 -35.40 -30.67 41.84
C ILE A 367 -34.68 -29.62 42.69
N LYS A 368 -35.41 -28.60 43.12
CA LYS A 368 -34.90 -27.56 44.04
C LYS A 368 -35.70 -27.62 45.34
N PRO A 369 -35.23 -28.37 46.35
CA PRO A 369 -35.92 -28.45 47.64
C PRO A 369 -35.99 -27.08 48.30
N LYS A 370 -37.06 -26.85 49.07
CA LYS A 370 -37.17 -25.71 50.00
C LYS A 370 -37.26 -26.24 51.43
N PRO A 371 -36.11 -26.51 52.08
CA PRO A 371 -36.10 -27.11 53.40
C PRO A 371 -36.75 -26.20 54.43
N GLU A 372 -37.72 -26.72 55.17
CA GLU A 372 -38.35 -26.08 56.32
C GLU A 372 -38.28 -27.01 57.54
N SER A 373 -38.49 -26.45 58.73
CA SER A 373 -38.53 -27.24 59.97
C SER A 373 -39.86 -28.00 60.05
N VAL A 374 -39.81 -29.33 60.01
CA VAL A 374 -40.99 -30.21 60.02
C VAL A 374 -40.95 -31.13 61.23
N ASN A 375 -42.05 -31.17 62.00
CA ASN A 375 -42.22 -32.20 63.03
C ASN A 375 -42.60 -33.53 62.37
N LEU A 376 -41.76 -34.55 62.55
CA LEU A 376 -41.87 -35.78 61.77
C LEU A 376 -43.10 -36.62 62.18
N ARG A 377 -43.43 -36.66 63.47
CA ARG A 377 -44.63 -37.33 63.99
C ARG A 377 -45.90 -36.74 63.37
N LEU A 378 -46.08 -35.43 63.51
CA LEU A 378 -47.28 -34.72 63.02
C LEU A 378 -47.45 -34.87 61.51
N MET A 379 -46.33 -34.87 60.76
CA MET A 379 -46.36 -35.09 59.32
C MET A 379 -46.83 -36.50 58.96
N VAL A 380 -46.29 -37.54 59.60
CA VAL A 380 -46.76 -38.93 59.39
C VAL A 380 -48.23 -39.08 59.76
N ASP A 381 -48.67 -38.51 60.88
CA ASP A 381 -50.08 -38.54 61.30
C ASP A 381 -50.99 -37.84 60.27
N SER A 382 -50.56 -36.70 59.73
CA SER A 382 -51.31 -36.00 58.67
C SER A 382 -51.41 -36.83 57.38
N CYS A 383 -50.37 -37.59 57.03
CA CYS A 383 -50.41 -38.51 55.88
C CYS A 383 -51.34 -39.70 56.14
N ALA A 384 -51.34 -40.26 57.35
CA ALA A 384 -52.20 -41.38 57.74
C ALA A 384 -53.69 -41.00 57.70
N GLN A 385 -54.04 -39.79 58.12
CA GLN A 385 -55.43 -39.29 58.05
C GLN A 385 -55.99 -39.26 56.62
N LEU A 386 -55.16 -39.00 55.61
CA LEU A 386 -55.60 -38.93 54.21
C LEU A 386 -55.95 -40.30 53.62
N ILE A 387 -55.48 -41.39 54.23
CA ILE A 387 -55.68 -42.78 53.79
C ILE A 387 -56.46 -43.61 54.83
N ASP A 388 -57.03 -42.96 55.85
CA ASP A 388 -57.76 -43.59 56.95
C ASP A 388 -58.94 -44.44 56.46
N MET A 389 -59.60 -44.01 55.37
CA MET A 389 -60.67 -44.78 54.75
C MET A 389 -60.18 -46.12 54.19
N ASP A 390 -59.01 -46.15 53.55
CA ASP A 390 -58.42 -47.37 53.00
C ASP A 390 -57.90 -48.31 54.11
N LEU A 391 -57.33 -47.73 55.16
CA LEU A 391 -56.91 -48.46 56.37
C LEU A 391 -58.11 -49.15 57.03
N LYS A 392 -59.22 -48.43 57.22
CA LYS A 392 -60.47 -48.97 57.77
C LYS A 392 -61.12 -50.00 56.86
N PHE A 393 -61.09 -49.77 55.54
CA PHE A 393 -61.65 -50.70 54.57
C PHE A 393 -60.99 -52.08 54.64
N LYS A 394 -59.67 -52.15 54.81
CA LYS A 394 -58.92 -53.40 54.98
C LYS A 394 -58.74 -53.85 56.43
N ASN A 395 -59.30 -53.11 57.40
CA ASN A 395 -59.08 -53.31 58.82
C ASN A 395 -57.58 -53.41 59.21
N ILE A 396 -56.73 -52.58 58.61
CA ILE A 396 -55.27 -52.56 58.86
C ILE A 396 -54.97 -51.74 60.12
N THR A 397 -54.14 -52.30 61.01
CA THR A 397 -53.64 -51.58 62.19
C THR A 397 -52.48 -50.68 61.78
N PHE A 398 -52.64 -49.35 61.88
CA PHE A 398 -51.57 -48.40 61.60
C PHE A 398 -50.94 -47.89 62.90
N VAL A 399 -49.64 -48.14 63.08
CA VAL A 399 -48.88 -47.75 64.26
C VAL A 399 -47.82 -46.71 63.87
N ASN A 400 -48.06 -45.45 64.22
CA ASN A 400 -47.00 -44.45 64.20
C ASN A 400 -46.18 -44.57 65.50
N ASN A 401 -44.90 -44.90 65.38
CA ASN A 401 -43.95 -45.04 66.49
C ASN A 401 -42.72 -44.12 66.27
N VAL A 402 -42.95 -42.96 65.64
CA VAL A 402 -42.00 -41.85 65.57
C VAL A 402 -42.07 -41.06 66.88
N ASP A 403 -40.93 -40.65 67.43
CA ASP A 403 -40.87 -39.79 68.63
C ASP A 403 -41.35 -38.36 68.29
N GLU A 404 -42.20 -37.80 69.15
CA GLU A 404 -42.81 -36.46 68.99
C GLU A 404 -41.78 -35.33 68.95
N LYS A 405 -40.59 -35.54 69.53
CA LYS A 405 -39.53 -34.51 69.59
C LYS A 405 -38.71 -34.41 68.30
N ILE A 406 -38.80 -35.42 67.43
CA ILE A 406 -38.02 -35.45 66.19
C ILE A 406 -38.52 -34.37 65.23
N THR A 407 -37.63 -33.44 64.95
CA THR A 407 -37.81 -32.36 63.97
C THR A 407 -36.74 -32.51 62.88
N VAL A 408 -37.14 -32.33 61.63
CA VAL A 408 -36.27 -32.50 60.46
C VAL A 408 -36.28 -31.22 59.62
N ARG A 409 -35.15 -30.91 58.99
CA ARG A 409 -35.08 -29.78 58.05
C ARG A 409 -35.17 -30.30 56.62
N TYR A 410 -36.39 -30.40 56.10
CA TYR A 410 -36.71 -31.02 54.81
C TYR A 410 -37.80 -30.22 54.09
N ASP A 411 -37.90 -30.36 52.76
CA ASP A 411 -39.03 -29.83 52.01
C ASP A 411 -40.29 -30.63 52.39
N ASN A 412 -41.21 -29.96 53.08
CA ASN A 412 -42.42 -30.57 53.62
C ASN A 412 -43.32 -31.19 52.54
N ASN A 413 -43.39 -30.60 51.35
CA ASN A 413 -44.22 -31.14 50.26
C ASN A 413 -43.57 -32.39 49.65
N MET A 414 -42.25 -32.39 49.47
CA MET A 414 -41.52 -33.58 49.03
C MET A 414 -41.60 -34.69 50.08
N LEU A 415 -41.38 -34.37 51.35
CA LEU A 415 -41.45 -35.32 52.47
C LEU A 415 -42.84 -35.94 52.61
N LYS A 416 -43.91 -35.14 52.54
CA LYS A 416 -45.31 -35.64 52.51
C LYS A 416 -45.55 -36.54 51.30
N THR A 417 -45.00 -36.21 50.14
CA THR A 417 -45.14 -37.01 48.91
C THR A 417 -44.46 -38.38 49.09
N VAL A 418 -43.24 -38.40 49.63
CA VAL A 418 -42.49 -39.64 49.92
C VAL A 418 -43.28 -40.50 50.90
N VAL A 419 -43.62 -39.96 52.08
CA VAL A 419 -44.31 -40.73 53.13
C VAL A 419 -45.67 -41.21 52.66
N ARG A 420 -46.47 -40.36 52.01
CA ARG A 420 -47.77 -40.76 51.47
C ARG A 420 -47.64 -41.90 50.46
N ASN A 421 -46.64 -41.84 49.56
CA ASN A 421 -46.43 -42.91 48.57
C ASN A 421 -46.00 -44.22 49.23
N LEU A 422 -45.08 -44.17 50.20
CA LEU A 422 -44.63 -45.36 50.91
C LEU A 422 -45.76 -46.00 51.72
N VAL A 423 -46.52 -45.20 52.47
CA VAL A 423 -47.64 -45.72 53.27
C VAL A 423 -48.79 -46.17 52.38
N SER A 424 -49.10 -45.47 51.28
CA SER A 424 -50.10 -45.93 50.32
C SER A 424 -49.71 -47.26 49.67
N ASN A 425 -48.43 -47.46 49.34
CA ASN A 425 -47.93 -48.75 48.85
C ASN A 425 -48.07 -49.84 49.93
N ALA A 426 -47.70 -49.54 51.18
CA ALA A 426 -47.88 -50.46 52.30
C ALA A 426 -49.36 -50.90 52.42
N VAL A 427 -50.32 -49.97 52.40
CA VAL A 427 -51.76 -50.28 52.45
C VAL A 427 -52.21 -51.15 51.27
N LYS A 428 -51.73 -50.85 50.04
CA LYS A 428 -52.07 -51.62 48.84
C LYS A 428 -51.60 -53.08 48.89
N PHE A 429 -50.43 -53.33 49.46
CA PHE A 429 -49.81 -54.67 49.45
C PHE A 429 -49.96 -55.45 50.76
N THR A 430 -50.60 -54.85 51.77
CA THR A 430 -50.99 -55.52 53.02
C THR A 430 -52.33 -56.23 52.85
N ASN A 431 -52.47 -57.41 53.48
CA ASN A 431 -53.73 -58.16 53.50
C ASN A 431 -54.70 -57.58 54.54
N GLU A 432 -55.95 -58.06 54.55
CA GLU A 432 -56.89 -57.65 55.60
C GLU A 432 -56.40 -58.05 56.99
N ASN A 433 -56.67 -57.21 58.00
CA ASN A 433 -56.23 -57.39 59.39
C ASN A 433 -54.70 -57.37 59.60
N GLY A 434 -53.94 -56.89 58.61
CA GLY A 434 -52.49 -56.71 58.73
C GLY A 434 -52.09 -55.48 59.55
N GLU A 435 -50.79 -55.25 59.62
CA GLU A 435 -50.18 -54.18 60.42
C GLU A 435 -49.17 -53.37 59.59
N ILE A 436 -49.25 -52.04 59.71
CA ILE A 436 -48.28 -51.11 59.13
C ILE A 436 -47.68 -50.28 60.26
N ILE A 437 -46.35 -50.32 60.38
CA ILE A 437 -45.61 -49.62 61.43
C ILE A 437 -44.67 -48.60 60.79
N VAL A 438 -44.77 -47.35 61.24
CA VAL A 438 -43.82 -46.27 60.87
C VAL A 438 -42.89 -46.00 62.05
N THR A 439 -41.58 -46.11 61.83
CA THR A 439 -40.56 -45.89 62.87
C THR A 439 -39.48 -44.93 62.38
N ALA A 440 -38.92 -44.13 63.29
CA ALA A 440 -37.75 -43.30 63.01
C ALA A 440 -36.59 -43.70 63.94
N LYS A 441 -35.41 -44.00 63.39
CA LYS A 441 -34.23 -44.39 64.18
C LYS A 441 -32.95 -43.77 63.62
N VAL A 442 -32.07 -43.32 64.51
CA VAL A 442 -30.75 -42.82 64.11
C VAL A 442 -29.80 -44.00 63.90
N ARG A 443 -29.15 -44.08 62.74
CA ARG A 443 -28.11 -45.05 62.40
C ARG A 443 -26.91 -44.30 61.84
N SER A 444 -25.72 -44.51 62.41
CA SER A 444 -24.47 -43.89 61.93
C SER A 444 -24.52 -42.36 61.78
N GLY A 445 -25.26 -41.67 62.68
CA GLY A 445 -25.38 -40.20 62.66
C GLY A 445 -26.43 -39.63 61.70
N VAL A 446 -27.21 -40.47 61.03
CA VAL A 446 -28.31 -40.06 60.12
C VAL A 446 -29.64 -40.62 60.63
N LEU A 447 -30.72 -39.85 60.52
CA LEU A 447 -32.07 -40.31 60.89
C LEU A 447 -32.67 -41.13 59.76
N TRP A 448 -33.19 -42.32 60.05
CA TRP A 448 -33.88 -43.18 59.09
C TRP A 448 -35.35 -43.30 59.43
N LEU A 449 -36.24 -42.89 58.53
CA LEU A 449 -37.68 -43.15 58.62
C LEU A 449 -38.02 -44.40 57.83
N CYS A 450 -38.60 -45.39 58.50
CA CYS A 450 -38.95 -46.69 57.95
C CYS A 450 -40.45 -46.92 58.00
N VAL A 451 -41.04 -47.30 56.87
CA VAL A 451 -42.41 -47.82 56.77
C VAL A 451 -42.30 -49.32 56.58
N LYS A 452 -42.89 -50.09 57.51
CA LYS A 452 -42.91 -51.55 57.48
C LYS A 452 -44.34 -52.06 57.39
N ASP A 453 -44.60 -52.97 56.46
CA ASP A 453 -45.83 -53.76 56.38
C ASP A 453 -45.55 -55.25 56.62
N ASP A 454 -46.61 -56.00 56.95
CA ASP A 454 -46.63 -57.46 57.04
C ASP A 454 -47.33 -58.11 55.83
N GLY A 455 -47.31 -57.43 54.68
CA GLY A 455 -48.01 -57.81 53.46
C GLY A 455 -47.36 -58.94 52.66
N VAL A 456 -47.66 -58.97 51.36
CA VAL A 456 -47.26 -60.07 50.46
C VAL A 456 -45.74 -60.18 50.24
N GLY A 457 -44.98 -59.12 50.50
CA GLY A 457 -43.53 -59.08 50.26
C GLY A 457 -43.13 -59.20 48.78
N MET A 458 -41.83 -59.25 48.52
CA MET A 458 -41.23 -59.30 47.19
C MET A 458 -40.05 -60.28 47.13
N ASN A 459 -39.83 -60.90 45.97
CA ASN A 459 -38.60 -61.67 45.72
C ASN A 459 -37.39 -60.75 45.47
N LYS A 460 -36.19 -61.33 45.60
CA LYS A 460 -34.91 -60.60 45.45
C LYS A 460 -34.76 -59.93 44.07
N GLU A 461 -35.28 -60.53 43.02
CA GLU A 461 -35.23 -59.96 41.66
C GLU A 461 -36.10 -58.69 41.56
N THR A 462 -37.31 -58.72 42.12
CA THR A 462 -38.21 -57.56 42.16
C THR A 462 -37.61 -56.42 42.99
N VAL A 463 -36.97 -56.74 44.13
CA VAL A 463 -36.30 -55.73 44.99
C VAL A 463 -35.14 -55.06 44.24
N ASN A 464 -34.30 -55.83 43.54
CA ASN A 464 -33.16 -55.29 42.81
C ASN A 464 -33.57 -54.39 41.64
N ASN A 465 -34.71 -54.66 41.01
CA ASN A 465 -35.19 -53.91 39.85
C ASN A 465 -36.14 -52.75 40.21
N LEU A 466 -36.50 -52.58 41.49
CA LEU A 466 -37.54 -51.64 41.96
C LEU A 466 -37.25 -50.17 41.64
N PHE A 467 -35.97 -49.77 41.61
CA PHE A 467 -35.52 -48.41 41.26
C PHE A 467 -34.72 -48.37 39.95
N SER A 468 -34.85 -49.40 39.11
CA SER A 468 -34.18 -49.44 37.82
C SER A 468 -34.76 -48.37 36.89
N LYS A 469 -33.89 -47.77 36.06
CA LYS A 469 -34.31 -46.72 35.12
C LYS A 469 -35.04 -47.26 33.91
N ASP A 470 -35.01 -48.57 33.63
CA ASP A 470 -35.50 -49.13 32.37
C ASP A 470 -36.83 -49.90 32.50
N ASP A 471 -37.20 -50.39 33.70
CA ASP A 471 -38.43 -51.16 33.92
C ASP A 471 -39.40 -50.46 34.89
N VAL A 472 -40.58 -50.06 34.38
CA VAL A 472 -41.70 -49.60 35.22
C VAL A 472 -42.45 -50.84 35.72
N LEU A 473 -42.01 -51.38 36.85
CA LEU A 473 -42.65 -52.53 37.49
C LEU A 473 -43.94 -52.09 38.20
N SER A 474 -45.10 -52.50 37.68
CA SER A 474 -46.40 -52.34 38.34
C SER A 474 -47.07 -53.70 38.51
N LYS A 475 -47.26 -54.12 39.77
CA LYS A 475 -48.06 -55.30 40.13
C LYS A 475 -49.36 -54.82 40.80
N PRO A 476 -50.51 -55.48 40.55
CA PRO A 476 -51.75 -55.17 41.26
C PRO A 476 -51.60 -55.40 42.77
N GLY A 477 -52.24 -54.56 43.59
CA GLY A 477 -52.32 -54.74 45.04
C GLY A 477 -53.16 -55.95 45.48
N THR A 478 -53.26 -56.19 46.79
CA THR A 478 -53.98 -57.35 47.36
C THR A 478 -55.48 -57.36 47.03
N PHE A 479 -56.06 -56.20 46.72
CA PHE A 479 -57.43 -56.01 46.23
C PHE A 479 -57.48 -55.54 44.77
N GLN A 480 -56.46 -55.88 43.97
CA GLN A 480 -56.30 -55.46 42.57
C GLN A 480 -56.21 -53.93 42.39
N GLU A 481 -55.66 -53.22 43.37
CA GLU A 481 -55.39 -51.79 43.23
C GLU A 481 -54.31 -51.56 42.17
N ALA A 482 -54.58 -50.66 41.22
CA ALA A 482 -53.64 -50.32 40.16
C ALA A 482 -52.54 -49.38 40.68
N GLY A 483 -51.29 -49.67 40.34
CA GLY A 483 -50.13 -48.80 40.55
C GLY A 483 -49.63 -48.20 39.23
N THR A 484 -49.04 -47.01 39.28
CA THR A 484 -48.44 -46.34 38.11
C THR A 484 -46.96 -46.71 37.92
N GLY A 485 -46.35 -47.41 38.88
CA GLY A 485 -44.92 -47.75 38.89
C GLY A 485 -43.95 -46.54 39.01
N LEU A 486 -44.45 -45.30 38.92
CA LEU A 486 -43.65 -44.07 39.00
C LEU A 486 -43.43 -43.56 40.42
N GLY A 487 -44.29 -43.97 41.37
CA GLY A 487 -44.30 -43.42 42.74
C GLY A 487 -43.01 -43.64 43.51
N LEU A 488 -42.40 -44.84 43.41
CA LEU A 488 -41.16 -45.16 44.13
C LEU A 488 -39.93 -44.49 43.53
N ASN A 489 -39.85 -44.37 42.20
CA ASN A 489 -38.80 -43.62 41.53
C ASN A 489 -38.87 -42.12 41.90
N LEU A 490 -40.08 -41.55 41.99
CA LEU A 490 -40.26 -40.18 42.48
C LEU A 490 -39.82 -40.03 43.95
N CYS A 491 -40.08 -41.05 44.78
CA CYS A 491 -39.61 -41.04 46.18
C CYS A 491 -38.09 -41.01 46.25
N LYS A 492 -37.42 -41.84 45.44
CA LYS A 492 -35.97 -41.88 45.35
C LYS A 492 -35.40 -40.53 44.89
N ASP A 493 -35.95 -39.97 43.82
CA ASP A 493 -35.55 -38.66 43.29
C ASP A 493 -35.67 -37.54 44.35
N PHE A 494 -36.75 -37.53 45.16
CA PHE A 494 -36.96 -36.54 46.22
C PHE A 494 -36.09 -36.73 47.46
N VAL A 495 -35.74 -37.96 47.78
CA VAL A 495 -34.84 -38.29 48.87
C VAL A 495 -33.41 -37.93 48.48
N GLU A 496 -32.94 -38.33 47.30
CA GLU A 496 -31.59 -38.04 46.79
C GLU A 496 -31.38 -36.54 46.54
N ALA A 497 -32.42 -35.80 46.09
CA ALA A 497 -32.33 -34.35 45.92
C ALA A 497 -32.13 -33.58 47.24
N GLN A 498 -32.31 -34.24 48.39
CA GLN A 498 -32.12 -33.70 49.73
C GLN A 498 -31.02 -34.46 50.50
N ASP A 499 -30.05 -35.02 49.75
CA ASP A 499 -28.87 -35.72 50.25
C ASP A 499 -29.18 -36.98 51.09
N GLY A 500 -30.40 -37.53 50.96
CA GLY A 500 -30.80 -38.77 51.60
C GLY A 500 -30.59 -40.01 50.72
N GLU A 501 -30.75 -41.18 51.33
CA GLU A 501 -30.67 -42.50 50.70
C GLU A 501 -31.95 -43.29 50.96
N ILE A 502 -32.34 -44.19 50.05
CA ILE A 502 -33.52 -45.07 50.21
C ILE A 502 -33.13 -46.54 50.13
N GLU A 503 -33.58 -47.33 51.10
CA GLU A 503 -33.30 -48.76 51.23
C GLU A 503 -34.59 -49.57 51.28
N VAL A 504 -34.56 -50.77 50.70
CA VAL A 504 -35.71 -51.68 50.68
C VAL A 504 -35.27 -53.05 51.16
N SER A 505 -36.00 -53.59 52.13
CA SER A 505 -35.86 -54.95 52.64
C SER A 505 -37.22 -55.65 52.56
N SER A 506 -37.31 -56.76 51.85
CA SER A 506 -38.57 -57.48 51.65
C SER A 506 -38.32 -58.98 51.58
N GLU A 507 -39.24 -59.77 52.11
CA GLU A 507 -39.24 -61.23 51.98
C GLU A 507 -40.66 -61.69 51.64
N GLU A 508 -40.79 -62.59 50.66
CA GLU A 508 -42.09 -63.09 50.24
C GLU A 508 -42.89 -63.64 51.43
N LYS A 509 -44.16 -63.23 51.52
CA LYS A 509 -45.13 -63.59 52.56
C LYS A 509 -44.78 -63.14 53.98
N LYS A 510 -43.78 -62.29 54.16
CA LYS A 510 -43.44 -61.68 55.46
C LYS A 510 -43.56 -60.16 55.49
N GLY A 511 -43.83 -59.54 54.34
CA GLY A 511 -43.99 -58.09 54.19
C GLY A 511 -42.75 -57.37 53.67
N THR A 512 -42.85 -56.03 53.65
CA THR A 512 -41.81 -55.14 53.13
C THR A 512 -41.49 -54.04 54.14
N GLN A 513 -40.22 -53.66 54.21
CA GLN A 513 -39.76 -52.48 54.92
C GLN A 513 -38.99 -51.57 53.97
N ILE A 514 -39.48 -50.35 53.80
CA ILE A 514 -38.80 -49.30 53.01
C ILE A 514 -38.36 -48.21 53.98
N CYS A 515 -37.07 -47.90 53.97
CA CYS A 515 -36.47 -46.86 54.82
C CYS A 515 -35.85 -45.78 53.95
N PHE A 516 -35.96 -44.52 54.36
CA PHE A 516 -35.17 -43.45 53.75
C PHE A 516 -34.47 -42.60 54.82
N SER A 517 -33.32 -42.06 54.45
CA SER A 517 -32.44 -41.31 55.34
C SER A 517 -32.72 -39.80 55.24
N ILE A 518 -32.53 -39.12 56.37
CA ILE A 518 -32.74 -37.68 56.57
C ILE A 518 -31.49 -37.16 57.30
N PRO A 519 -30.56 -36.49 56.59
CA PRO A 519 -29.30 -36.04 57.17
C PRO A 519 -29.43 -34.92 58.22
N ASP A 520 -30.32 -33.96 58.01
CA ASP A 520 -30.48 -32.78 58.88
C ASP A 520 -31.71 -32.93 59.80
N PHE A 521 -31.46 -33.26 61.07
CA PHE A 521 -32.49 -33.51 62.09
C PHE A 521 -32.06 -33.03 63.49
N SER A 522 -33.06 -32.76 64.33
CA SER A 522 -32.94 -32.43 65.76
C SER A 522 -33.91 -33.28 66.60
N ILE A 523 -33.47 -33.72 67.78
CA ILE A 523 -34.21 -34.57 68.73
C ILE A 523 -34.27 -33.89 70.09
#